data_AF-A0A7X4Y2F5-F1
#
_entry.id   AF-A0A7X4Y2F5-F1
#
_cell.length_a   1.000
_cell.length_b   1.000
_cell.length_c   1.000
_cell.angle_alpha   90.00
_cell.angle_beta   90.00
_cell.angle_gamma   90.00
#
_symmetry.space_group_name_H-M   'P 1'
#
loop_
_entity.id
_entity.type
_entity.pdbx_description
1 polymer ?
#
loop_
_entity_poly.entity_id
_entity_poly.type
_entity_poly.pdbx_seq_one_letter_code
_entity_poly.pdbx_strand_id
1 'polypeptide(L)' 'MKVFIYFSLLFLLLLAFGYVVYLNRSPVELVLTPEFNGEYYRIPPMPLGFLVIGALFLGFLFGYLIAWLTSLKR' A
#
# COMPACT_ATOMS: atom_id res chain seq x y z
N MET A 1 -0.17 -31.02 1.21
CA MET A 1 0.79 -30.32 2.11
C MET A 1 1.26 -28.97 1.57
N LYS A 2 1.78 -28.87 0.34
CA LYS A 2 2.27 -27.58 -0.24
C LYS A 2 1.21 -26.47 -0.24
N VAL A 3 -0.01 -26.78 -0.68
CA VAL A 3 -1.14 -25.81 -0.70
C VAL A 3 -1.45 -25.28 0.69
N PHE A 4 -1.45 -26.15 1.71
CA PHE A 4 -1.66 -25.75 3.10
C PHE A 4 -0.57 -24.78 3.57
N ILE A 5 0.70 -25.08 3.26
CA ILE A 5 1.83 -24.20 3.62
C ILE A 5 1.68 -22.83 2.95
N TYR A 6 1.38 -22.77 1.66
CA TYR A 6 1.19 -21.50 0.95
C TYR A 6 0.00 -20.71 1.50
N PHE A 7 -1.09 -21.39 1.81
CA PHE A 7 -2.26 -20.76 2.42
C PHE A 7 -1.94 -20.19 3.81
N SER A 8 -1.25 -20.95 4.66
CA SER A 8 -0.83 -20.49 5.99
C SER A 8 0.10 -19.28 5.89
N LEU A 9 1.04 -19.28 4.95
CA LEU A 9 1.93 -18.14 4.71
C LEU A 9 1.16 -16.90 4.25
N LEU A 10 0.22 -17.05 3.31
CA LEU A 10 -0.63 -15.96 2.87
C LEU A 10 -1.45 -15.40 4.03
N PHE A 11 -2.03 -16.27 4.84
CA PHE A 11 -2.82 -15.86 6.00
C PHE A 11 -1.98 -15.09 7.03
N LEU A 12 -0.78 -15.59 7.36
CA LEU A 12 0.15 -14.89 8.25
C LEU A 12 0.55 -13.53 7.71
N LEU A 13 0.78 -13.42 6.39
CA LEU A 13 1.10 -12.16 5.74
C LEU A 13 -0.07 -11.16 5.83
N LEU A 14 -1.30 -11.62 5.57
CA LEU A 14 -2.49 -10.79 5.71
C LEU A 14 -2.70 -10.32 7.15
N LEU A 15 -2.48 -11.19 8.15
CA LEU A 15 -2.53 -10.81 9.55
C LEU A 15 -1.46 -9.78 9.90
N ALA A 16 -0.23 -9.94 9.42
CA ALA A 16 0.85 -8.98 9.63
C ALA A 16 0.49 -7.61 9.05
N PHE A 17 -0.03 -7.56 7.83
CA PHE A 17 -0.50 -6.32 7.20
C PHE A 17 -1.68 -5.71 7.95
N GLY A 18 -2.69 -6.51 8.30
CA GLY A 18 -3.81 -6.04 9.10
C GLY A 18 -3.37 -5.46 10.44
N TYR A 19 -2.36 -6.06 11.08
CA TYR A 19 -1.79 -5.57 12.32
C TYR A 19 -1.03 -4.24 12.13
N VAL A 20 -0.31 -4.07 11.02
CA VAL A 20 0.31 -2.77 10.67
C VAL A 20 -0.76 -1.68 10.51
N VAL A 21 -1.87 -1.97 9.81
CA VAL A 21 -3.00 -1.02 9.71
C VAL A 21 -3.58 -0.72 11.08
N TYR A 22 -3.77 -1.74 11.91
CA TYR A 22 -4.30 -1.61 13.26
C TYR A 22 -3.44 -0.70 14.13
N LEU A 23 -2.11 -0.84 14.07
CA LEU A 23 -1.18 0.00 14.82
C LEU A 23 -1.14 1.45 14.29
N ASN A 24 -1.45 1.66 13.01
CA ASN A 24 -1.36 2.96 12.33
C ASN A 24 -2.74 3.47 11.88
N ARG A 25 -3.67 3.55 12.84
CA ARG A 25 -5.05 4.01 12.63
C ARG A 25 -5.22 5.51 12.44
N SER A 26 -4.17 6.29 12.68
CA SER A 26 -4.21 7.75 12.53
C SER A 26 -4.74 8.13 11.15
N PRO A 27 -5.83 8.91 11.07
CA PRO A 27 -6.41 9.29 9.80
C PRO A 27 -5.47 10.25 9.07
N VAL A 28 -5.30 10.02 7.78
CA VAL A 28 -4.56 10.92 6.89
C VAL A 28 -5.55 11.47 5.86
N GLU A 29 -5.57 12.79 5.73
CA GLU A 29 -6.32 13.50 4.70
C GLU A 29 -5.38 13.82 3.54
N LEU A 30 -5.77 13.42 2.34
CA LEU A 30 -5.10 13.83 1.11
C LEU A 30 -5.91 14.96 0.47
N VAL A 31 -5.34 16.15 0.50
CA VAL A 31 -5.88 17.35 -0.13
C VAL A 31 -5.46 17.33 -1.61
N LEU A 32 -6.44 17.25 -2.51
CA LEU A 32 -6.18 17.11 -3.95
C LEU A 32 -6.07 18.46 -4.66
N THR A 33 -6.71 19.50 -4.12
CA THR A 33 -6.72 20.84 -4.70
C THR A 33 -6.34 21.88 -3.67
N PRO A 34 -5.67 22.97 -4.09
CA PRO A 34 -5.57 24.16 -3.25
C PRO A 34 -6.98 24.68 -2.93
N GLU A 35 -7.09 25.45 -1.84
CA GLU A 35 -8.34 26.07 -1.42
C GLU A 35 -8.91 26.95 -2.54
N PHE A 36 -10.16 26.69 -2.96
CA PHE A 36 -10.85 27.55 -3.91
C PHE A 36 -12.23 27.91 -3.33
N ASN A 37 -12.47 29.20 -3.10
CA ASN A 37 -13.68 29.70 -2.45
C ASN A 37 -14.00 29.05 -1.08
N GLY A 38 -12.99 28.72 -0.27
CA GLY A 38 -13.19 28.14 1.06
C GLY A 38 -13.49 26.63 1.06
N GLU A 39 -13.59 26.01 -0.11
CA GLU A 39 -13.85 24.58 -0.27
C GLU A 39 -12.58 23.84 -0.68
N TYR A 40 -12.45 22.61 -0.17
CA TYR A 40 -11.33 21.71 -0.46
C TYR A 40 -11.86 20.40 -1.02
N TYR A 41 -11.34 19.95 -2.16
CA TYR A 41 -11.55 18.57 -2.59
C TYR A 41 -10.60 17.66 -1.82
N ARG A 42 -11.16 16.91 -0.86
CA ARG A 42 -10.44 15.97 -0.01
C ARG A 42 -10.88 14.55 -0.34
N ILE A 43 -9.93 13.63 -0.36
CA ILE A 43 -10.25 12.21 -0.32
C ILE A 43 -10.76 11.89 1.09
N PRO A 44 -11.76 10.99 1.24
CA PRO A 44 -12.17 10.49 2.55
C PRO A 44 -10.95 10.06 3.39
N PRO A 45 -10.91 10.42 4.68
CA PRO A 45 -9.76 10.11 5.53
C PRO A 45 -9.56 8.60 5.61
N MET A 46 -8.31 8.16 5.48
CA MET A 46 -7.94 6.75 5.55
C MET A 46 -6.81 6.52 6.57
N PRO A 47 -6.75 5.34 7.22
CA PRO A 47 -5.64 4.98 8.09
C PRO A 47 -4.28 5.08 7.40
N LEU A 48 -3.31 5.73 8.05
CA LEU A 48 -1.91 5.80 7.59
C LEU A 48 -1.34 4.42 7.24
N GLY A 49 -1.71 3.37 7.99
CA GLY A 49 -1.22 2.03 7.71
C GLY A 49 -1.58 1.50 6.32
N PHE A 50 -2.71 1.92 5.73
CA PHE A 50 -3.02 1.57 4.34
C PHE A 50 -2.05 2.22 3.35
N LEU A 51 -1.66 3.47 3.59
CA LEU A 51 -0.66 4.16 2.77
C LEU A 51 0.70 3.46 2.83
N VAL A 52 1.12 3.03 4.03
CA VAL A 52 2.38 2.30 4.22
C VAL A 52 2.39 0.99 3.42
N ILE A 53 1.32 0.20 3.53
CA ILE A 53 1.20 -1.07 2.80
C ILE A 53 1.12 -0.81 1.29
N GLY A 54 0.34 0.18 0.86
CA GLY A 54 0.25 0.59 -0.55
C GLY A 54 1.61 0.99 -1.11
N ALA A 55 2.39 1.80 -0.39
CA ALA A 55 3.74 2.19 -0.78
C ALA A 55 4.70 0.99 -0.89
N LEU A 56 4.60 0.02 0.03
CA LEU A 56 5.38 -1.22 -0.05
C LEU A 56 5.08 -1.99 -1.35
N PHE A 57 3.82 -2.20 -1.67
CA PHE A 57 3.41 -2.88 -2.91
C PHE A 57 3.85 -2.11 -4.16
N LEU A 58 3.71 -0.78 -4.16
CA LEU A 58 4.19 0.07 -5.25
C LEU A 58 5.71 -0.04 -5.41
N GLY A 59 6.47 -0.08 -4.31
CA GLY A 59 7.92 -0.27 -4.33
C GLY A 59 8.32 -1.59 -4.99
N PHE A 60 7.67 -2.70 -4.62
CA PHE A 60 7.91 -3.99 -5.28
C PHE A 60 7.54 -3.97 -6.76
N LEU A 61 6.40 -3.35 -7.12
CA LEU A 61 5.97 -3.22 -8.50
C LEU A 61 6.99 -2.43 -9.33
N PHE A 62 7.42 -1.25 -8.86
CA PHE A 62 8.43 -0.45 -9.55
C PHE A 62 9.77 -1.16 -9.63
N GLY A 63 10.22 -1.82 -8.56
CA GLY A 63 11.45 -2.61 -8.57
C GLY A 63 11.40 -3.73 -9.62
N TYR A 64 10.28 -4.45 -9.71
CA TYR A 64 10.05 -5.46 -10.74
C TYR A 64 10.08 -4.87 -12.15
N LEU A 65 9.36 -3.77 -12.38
CA LEU A 65 9.32 -3.11 -13.70
C LEU A 65 10.70 -2.61 -14.14
N ILE A 66 11.48 -2.04 -13.22
CA ILE A 66 12.86 -1.61 -13.50
C ILE A 66 13.73 -2.83 -13.87
N ALA A 67 13.69 -3.89 -13.07
CA ALA A 67 14.43 -5.11 -13.33
C ALA A 67 14.08 -5.70 -14.71
N TRP A 68 12.79 -5.73 -15.04
CA TRP A 68 12.29 -6.20 -16.33
C TRP A 68 12.77 -5.32 -17.50
N LEU A 69 12.70 -4.00 -17.36
CA LEU A 69 13.22 -3.08 -18.39
C LEU A 69 14.73 -3.23 -18.59
N THR A 70 15.49 -3.50 -17.52
CA THR A 70 16.93 -3.75 -17.63
C THR A 70 17.25 -5.10 -18.27
N SER A 71 16.42 -6.13 -18.08
CA SER A 71 16.63 -7.44 -18.71
C SER A 71 16.32 -7.41 -20.20
N LEU A 72 15.37 -6.59 -20.66
CA LEU A 72 15.06 -6.40 -22.09
C LEU A 72 16.20 -5.75 -22.88
N LYS A 73 17.10 -5.03 -22.22
CA LYS A 73 18.28 -4.41 -22.84
C LYS A 73 19.46 -5.38 -23.01
N ARG A 74 19.35 -6.60 -22.48
CA ARG A 74 20.41 -7.62 -22.50
C ARG A 74 20.11 -8.69 -23.52
#